data_AF-A0A443RBR1-F1
#
_entry.id   AF-A0A443RBR1-F1
#
_cell.length_a   1.000
_cell.length_b   1.000
_cell.length_c   1.000
_cell.angle_alpha   90.00
_cell.angle_beta   90.00
_cell.angle_gamma   90.00
#
_symmetry.space_group_name_H-M   'P 1'
#
loop_
_entity.id
_entity.type
_entity.pdbx_description
1 polymer ?
#
loop_
_entity_poly.entity_id
_entity_poly.type
_entity_poly.pdbx_seq_one_letter_code
_entity_poly.pdbx_strand_id
1 'polypeptide(L)'
;MGFVRQIHKKSTPDGKLTLYLAKREIIDHVSHVDPIEGVVVLDDEYLHKKICGQSVILNSYGEGKQCGVYYKVRVFIANDKEEPIKKRNSVEMSIRKFQWAPSGTGKQPCTIIRKDFMFSPGELELEATLDKPLYFHGENIAVNITVRNYSNKTVKRYIVTAMQNIDISMFTQGHYRTVVACVDSQEGCPIEPGSSFQKTVMLAPSTSESTDKRGVAVDGDETKENIRLASSTLVGSEEKVKDIFGIQISYAIRVKLMLGAMAGELVAEMPFLLMAPRGDQQIGEEKKIKI
;
A
#
# COMPACT_ATOMS: atom_id res chain seq x y z
N MET A 1 -13.61 27.78 19.30
CA MET A 1 -13.56 28.11 17.85
C MET A 1 -14.20 26.95 17.10
N GLY A 2 -15.31 27.19 16.40
CA GLY A 2 -15.99 26.13 15.64
C GLY A 2 -15.10 25.66 14.50
N PHE A 3 -14.90 24.34 14.38
CA PHE A 3 -14.23 23.74 13.25
C PHE A 3 -15.07 24.00 11.99
N VAL A 4 -14.57 24.85 11.09
CA VAL A 4 -15.17 25.03 9.76
C VAL A 4 -14.87 23.76 8.97
N ARG A 5 -15.87 22.88 8.82
CA ARG A 5 -15.76 21.72 7.94
C ARG A 5 -15.67 22.22 6.49
N GLN A 6 -14.58 21.89 5.81
CA GLN A 6 -14.42 22.18 4.40
C GLN A 6 -15.39 21.31 3.59
N ILE A 7 -16.32 21.93 2.86
CA ILE A 7 -17.27 21.23 1.99
C ILE A 7 -16.74 21.27 0.55
N HIS A 8 -16.77 20.13 -0.12
CA HIS A 8 -16.39 20.04 -1.53
C HIS A 8 -17.62 20.18 -2.41
N LYS A 9 -17.57 21.05 -3.42
CA LYS A 9 -18.67 21.23 -4.36
C LYS A 9 -18.19 21.17 -5.80
N LYS A 10 -19.04 20.65 -6.68
CA LYS A 10 -18.84 20.71 -8.13
C LYS A 10 -20.20 20.80 -8.81
N SER A 11 -20.26 21.62 -9.85
CA SER A 11 -21.48 21.84 -10.62
C SER A 11 -21.36 21.21 -12.01
N THR A 12 -22.50 20.94 -12.63
CA THR A 12 -22.59 20.67 -14.06
C THR A 12 -22.11 21.87 -14.87
N PRO A 13 -21.69 21.67 -16.13
CA PRO A 13 -21.24 22.77 -17.00
C PRO A 13 -22.26 23.91 -17.16
N ASP A 14 -23.55 23.60 -17.08
CA ASP A 14 -24.65 24.58 -17.13
C ASP A 14 -25.01 25.19 -15.77
N GLY A 15 -24.36 24.75 -14.68
CA GLY A 15 -24.57 25.25 -13.31
C GLY A 15 -25.85 24.77 -12.63
N LYS A 16 -26.73 24.07 -13.34
CA LYS A 16 -28.09 23.74 -12.88
C LYS A 16 -28.18 22.54 -11.94
N LEU A 17 -27.12 21.75 -11.84
CA LEU A 17 -27.01 20.68 -10.87
C LEU A 17 -25.66 20.81 -10.15
N THR A 18 -25.69 20.87 -8.82
CA THR A 18 -24.49 20.98 -8.00
C THR A 18 -24.43 19.87 -6.97
N LEU A 19 -23.35 19.11 -6.98
CA LEU A 19 -23.04 18.09 -5.99
C LEU A 19 -22.15 18.68 -4.90
N TYR A 20 -22.56 18.51 -3.66
CA TYR A 20 -21.81 18.80 -2.45
C TYR A 20 -21.45 17.49 -1.76
N LEU A 21 -20.18 17.29 -1.42
CA LEU A 21 -19.71 16.19 -0.59
C LEU A 21 -19.12 16.74 0.70
N ALA A 22 -19.49 16.14 1.83
CA ALA A 22 -18.96 16.50 3.13
C ALA A 22 -17.47 16.11 3.27
N LYS A 23 -17.06 15.01 2.63
CA LYS A 23 -15.69 14.50 2.57
C LYS A 23 -15.42 13.82 1.23
N ARG A 24 -14.18 13.92 0.74
CA ARG A 24 -13.71 13.19 -0.46
C ARG A 24 -12.84 11.99 -0.12
N GLU A 25 -12.59 11.75 1.16
CA GLU A 25 -11.85 10.61 1.69
C GLU A 25 -12.82 9.73 2.46
N ILE A 26 -12.98 8.50 1.98
CA ILE A 26 -13.87 7.49 2.55
C ILE A 26 -13.01 6.44 3.22
N ILE A 27 -13.32 6.12 4.47
CA ILE A 27 -12.53 5.18 5.27
C ILE A 27 -13.14 3.78 5.14
N ASP A 28 -12.27 2.80 4.93
CA ASP A 28 -12.56 1.38 5.00
C ASP A 28 -12.01 0.82 6.30
N HIS A 29 -12.91 0.28 7.12
CA HIS A 29 -12.62 -0.32 8.42
C HIS A 29 -12.47 -1.84 8.34
N VAL A 30 -12.30 -2.41 7.14
CA VAL A 30 -12.31 -3.86 6.82
C VAL A 30 -13.69 -4.51 7.00
N SER A 31 -14.36 -4.23 8.12
CA SER A 31 -15.69 -4.70 8.47
C SER A 31 -16.81 -3.96 7.74
N HIS A 32 -16.63 -2.66 7.54
CA HIS A 32 -17.57 -1.77 6.87
C HIS A 32 -16.81 -0.59 6.25
N VAL A 33 -17.48 0.13 5.36
CA VAL A 33 -16.96 1.33 4.72
C VAL A 33 -17.84 2.51 5.13
N ASP A 34 -17.22 3.63 5.48
CA ASP A 34 -17.92 4.88 5.78
C ASP A 34 -18.90 5.26 4.66
N PRO A 35 -20.12 5.72 4.97
CA PRO A 35 -21.04 6.18 3.95
C PRO A 35 -20.51 7.45 3.25
N ILE A 36 -20.86 7.59 1.97
CA ILE A 36 -20.61 8.80 1.21
C ILE A 36 -21.74 9.78 1.52
N GLU A 37 -21.42 10.84 2.26
CA GLU A 37 -22.38 11.88 2.63
C GLU A 37 -22.27 13.09 1.71
N GLY A 38 -23.41 13.49 1.15
CA GLY A 38 -23.49 14.62 0.24
C GLY A 38 -24.91 15.11 -0.01
N VAL A 39 -25.00 16.30 -0.61
CA VAL A 39 -26.26 16.96 -0.97
C VAL A 39 -26.20 17.34 -2.44
N VAL A 40 -27.33 17.21 -3.13
CA VAL A 40 -27.47 17.67 -4.51
C VAL A 40 -28.41 18.87 -4.52
N VAL A 41 -27.94 19.99 -5.08
CA VAL A 41 -28.74 21.19 -5.31
C VAL A 41 -29.12 21.22 -6.78
N LEU A 42 -30.38 21.54 -7.05
CA LEU A 42 -30.96 21.51 -8.38
C LEU A 42 -31.66 22.83 -8.64
N ASP A 43 -31.56 23.28 -9.88
CA ASP A 43 -32.39 24.35 -10.40
C ASP A 43 -33.85 23.89 -10.53
N ASP A 44 -34.79 24.81 -10.30
CA ASP A 44 -36.23 24.53 -10.30
C ASP A 44 -36.71 23.92 -11.64
N GLU A 45 -36.05 24.26 -12.75
CA GLU A 45 -36.35 23.68 -14.07
C GLU A 45 -36.16 22.16 -14.14
N TYR A 46 -35.40 21.58 -13.19
CA TYR A 46 -35.12 20.16 -13.11
C TYR A 46 -35.89 19.41 -12.02
N LEU A 47 -36.76 20.08 -11.24
CA LEU A 47 -37.59 19.45 -10.21
C LEU A 47 -38.50 18.34 -10.76
N HIS A 48 -38.92 18.44 -12.02
CA HIS A 48 -39.79 17.45 -12.67
C HIS A 48 -39.03 16.26 -13.28
N LYS A 49 -37.69 16.24 -13.20
CA LYS A 49 -36.85 15.19 -13.77
C LYS A 49 -36.33 14.26 -12.69
N LYS A 50 -36.01 13.01 -13.05
CA LYS A 50 -35.40 12.07 -12.10
C LYS A 50 -33.91 12.36 -11.96
N ILE A 51 -33.44 12.38 -10.72
CA ILE A 51 -32.01 12.51 -10.38
C ILE A 51 -31.51 11.13 -10.00
N CYS A 52 -30.40 10.71 -10.62
CA CYS A 52 -29.75 9.44 -10.34
C CYS A 52 -28.35 9.69 -9.79
N GLY A 53 -28.02 9.02 -8.68
CA GLY A 53 -26.67 8.95 -8.12
C GLY A 53 -26.04 7.59 -8.39
N GLN A 54 -24.75 7.57 -8.75
CA GLN A 54 -23.99 6.36 -8.99
C GLN A 54 -22.56 6.50 -8.43
N SER A 55 -22.11 5.51 -7.65
CA SER A 55 -20.68 5.32 -7.37
C SER A 55 -20.05 4.50 -8.49
N VAL A 56 -18.99 5.03 -9.11
CA VAL A 56 -18.30 4.40 -10.23
C VAL A 56 -16.89 4.03 -9.79
N ILE A 57 -16.52 2.76 -10.01
CA ILE A 57 -15.15 2.27 -9.87
C ILE A 57 -14.57 2.17 -11.29
N LEU A 58 -13.52 2.92 -11.56
CA LEU A 58 -12.81 2.90 -12.84
C LEU A 58 -11.49 2.18 -12.64
N ASN A 59 -11.32 1.09 -13.37
CA ASN A 59 -10.06 0.37 -13.45
C ASN A 59 -9.39 0.73 -14.78
N SER A 60 -8.26 1.43 -14.74
CA SER A 60 -7.47 1.69 -15.95
C SER A 60 -6.50 0.55 -16.18
N TYR A 61 -6.49 -0.01 -17.40
CA TYR A 61 -5.54 -1.02 -17.82
C TYR A 61 -5.17 -0.81 -19.30
N GLY A 62 -3.91 -0.96 -19.66
CA GLY A 62 -3.45 -0.82 -21.04
C GLY A 62 -1.95 -0.62 -21.18
N GLU A 63 -1.40 -1.04 -22.31
CA GLU A 63 0.02 -0.95 -22.62
C GLU A 63 0.49 0.52 -22.62
N GLY A 64 1.54 0.81 -21.85
CA GLY A 64 2.07 2.16 -21.68
C GLY A 64 1.24 3.11 -20.80
N LYS A 65 0.12 2.66 -20.22
CA LYS A 65 -0.70 3.46 -19.29
C LYS A 65 -0.55 2.98 -17.85
N GLN A 66 -0.69 3.91 -16.91
CA GLN A 66 -0.72 3.60 -15.48
C GLN A 66 -1.97 2.75 -15.16
N CYS A 67 -1.76 1.60 -14.54
CA CYS A 67 -2.84 0.82 -13.97
C CYS A 67 -3.27 1.43 -12.63
N GLY A 68 -4.56 1.56 -12.40
CA GLY A 68 -5.07 2.20 -11.18
C GLY A 68 -6.55 1.96 -10.96
N VAL A 69 -6.94 2.12 -9.70
CA VAL A 69 -8.33 2.08 -9.24
C VAL A 69 -8.74 3.50 -8.87
N TYR A 70 -9.80 4.00 -9.50
CA TYR A 70 -10.33 5.34 -9.23
C TYR A 70 -11.79 5.26 -8.83
N TYR A 71 -12.14 5.98 -7.76
CA TYR A 71 -13.51 6.07 -7.28
C TYR A 71 -14.10 7.42 -7.65
N LYS A 72 -15.29 7.41 -8.23
CA LYS A 72 -16.02 8.64 -8.59
C LYS A 72 -17.45 8.58 -8.12
N VAL A 73 -17.95 9.68 -7.58
CA VAL A 73 -19.38 9.90 -7.37
C VAL A 73 -19.89 10.65 -8.58
N ARG A 74 -20.83 10.04 -9.30
CA ARG A 74 -21.50 10.62 -10.46
C ARG A 74 -22.95 10.89 -10.12
N VAL A 75 -23.41 12.10 -10.35
CA VAL A 75 -24.83 12.47 -10.29
C VAL A 75 -25.25 13.00 -11.65
N PHE A 76 -26.39 12.54 -12.13
CA PHE A 76 -26.90 12.95 -13.43
C PHE A 76 -28.42 13.01 -13.47
N ILE A 77 -28.94 13.78 -14.41
CA ILE A 77 -30.37 13.91 -14.67
C ILE A 77 -30.72 13.04 -15.88
N ALA A 78 -31.71 12.17 -15.71
CA ALA A 78 -32.24 11.32 -16.77
C ALA A 78 -33.75 11.17 -16.60
N ASN A 79 -34.49 11.03 -17.71
CA ASN A 79 -35.93 10.75 -17.62
C ASN A 79 -36.19 9.26 -17.39
N ASP A 80 -35.33 8.42 -17.98
CA ASP A 80 -35.38 6.96 -17.91
C ASP A 80 -34.03 6.36 -17.51
N LYS A 81 -34.05 5.18 -16.90
CA LYS A 81 -32.84 4.49 -16.42
C LYS A 81 -31.91 4.03 -17.55
N GLU A 82 -32.45 3.91 -18.76
CA GLU A 82 -31.74 3.41 -19.95
C GLU A 82 -31.22 4.56 -20.84
N GLU A 83 -31.54 5.82 -20.52
CA GLU A 83 -31.06 6.97 -21.29
C GLU A 83 -29.53 7.12 -21.14
N PRO A 84 -28.77 7.30 -22.25
CA PRO A 84 -27.34 7.52 -22.16
C PRO A 84 -27.03 8.83 -21.42
N ILE A 85 -26.10 8.75 -20.48
CA ILE A 85 -25.72 9.87 -19.61
C ILE A 85 -25.05 10.98 -20.44
N LYS A 86 -25.70 12.14 -20.51
CA LYS A 86 -25.18 13.33 -21.20
C LYS A 86 -24.23 14.10 -20.29
N LYS A 87 -22.99 14.32 -20.73
CA LYS A 87 -21.96 15.06 -19.98
C LYS A 87 -22.43 16.42 -19.45
N ARG A 88 -23.25 17.14 -20.23
CA ARG A 88 -23.81 18.44 -19.84
C ARG A 88 -24.74 18.39 -18.61
N ASN A 89 -25.40 17.25 -18.39
CA ASN A 89 -26.37 17.05 -17.31
C ASN A 89 -25.81 16.15 -16.21
N SER A 90 -24.49 15.93 -16.19
CA SER A 90 -23.84 15.04 -15.23
C SER A 90 -22.68 15.74 -14.56
N VAL A 91 -22.56 15.57 -13.25
CA VAL A 91 -21.42 15.99 -12.47
C VAL A 91 -20.71 14.78 -11.90
N GLU A 92 -19.38 14.81 -11.92
CA GLU A 92 -18.53 13.76 -11.36
C GLU A 92 -17.50 14.35 -10.41
N MET A 93 -17.41 13.81 -9.20
CA MET A 93 -16.38 14.14 -8.24
C MET A 93 -15.56 12.89 -7.89
N SER A 94 -14.24 12.96 -8.10
CA SER A 94 -13.32 11.90 -7.68
C SER A 94 -13.26 11.85 -6.15
N ILE A 95 -13.36 10.65 -5.58
CA ILE A 95 -13.20 10.36 -4.15
C ILE A 95 -12.06 9.36 -3.96
N ARG A 96 -11.52 9.29 -2.76
CA ARG A 96 -10.49 8.33 -2.36
C ARG A 96 -11.05 7.38 -1.32
N LYS A 97 -10.68 6.12 -1.43
CA LYS A 97 -10.95 5.10 -0.42
C LYS A 97 -9.64 4.79 0.29
N PHE A 98 -9.58 5.03 1.59
CA PHE A 98 -8.42 4.69 2.42
C PHE A 98 -8.77 3.57 3.37
N GLN A 99 -7.82 2.68 3.60
CA GLN A 99 -7.96 1.65 4.60
C GLN A 99 -7.18 2.03 5.85
N TRP A 100 -7.81 1.95 7.02
CA TRP A 100 -7.09 2.21 8.26
C TRP A 100 -6.25 1.00 8.68
N ALA A 101 -5.11 1.30 9.31
CA ALA A 101 -4.33 0.32 10.05
C ALA A 101 -5.24 -0.43 11.05
N PRO A 102 -5.12 -1.76 11.19
CA PRO A 102 -5.89 -2.52 12.19
C PRO A 102 -5.51 -2.10 13.62
N SER A 103 -6.48 -2.13 14.54
CA SER A 103 -6.32 -1.62 15.92
C SER A 103 -5.62 -2.60 16.89
N GLY A 104 -4.81 -3.55 16.44
CA GLY A 104 -4.24 -4.60 17.28
C GLY A 104 -2.72 -4.72 17.15
N THR A 105 -2.04 -5.06 18.24
CA THR A 105 -0.64 -5.49 18.20
C THR A 105 -0.60 -6.90 17.62
N GLY A 106 -0.33 -7.01 16.32
CA GLY A 106 -0.11 -8.30 15.67
C GLY A 106 1.06 -9.06 16.30
N LYS A 107 1.19 -10.35 15.98
CA LYS A 107 2.39 -11.12 16.37
C LYS A 107 3.61 -10.53 15.69
N GLN A 108 4.73 -10.46 16.41
CA GLN A 108 6.00 -10.05 15.85
C GLN A 108 6.40 -10.97 14.68
N PRO A 109 6.66 -10.44 13.48
CA PRO A 109 7.14 -11.24 12.37
C PRO A 109 8.53 -11.83 12.68
N CYS A 110 8.63 -13.14 12.57
CA CYS A 110 9.86 -13.90 12.78
C CYS A 110 9.92 -15.04 11.76
N THR A 111 11.10 -15.31 11.22
CA THR A 111 11.34 -16.44 10.32
C THR A 111 12.72 -17.01 10.59
N ILE A 112 12.78 -18.33 10.76
CA ILE A 112 14.02 -19.08 10.96
C ILE A 112 14.14 -20.08 9.81
N ILE A 113 15.24 -19.98 9.05
CA ILE A 113 15.55 -20.90 7.95
C ILE A 113 16.88 -21.58 8.25
N ARG A 114 16.91 -22.90 8.07
CA ARG A 114 18.12 -23.72 8.14
C ARG A 114 18.43 -24.28 6.76
N LYS A 115 19.70 -24.32 6.39
CA LYS A 115 20.17 -24.86 5.12
C LYS A 115 21.33 -25.80 5.34
N ASP A 116 21.12 -27.04 4.90
CA ASP A 116 22.16 -28.04 4.76
C ASP A 116 22.87 -27.89 3.42
N PHE A 117 24.10 -28.37 3.35
CA PHE A 117 24.90 -28.34 2.14
C PHE A 117 25.22 -29.75 1.66
N MET A 118 24.92 -30.04 0.40
CA MET A 118 25.33 -31.30 -0.21
C MET A 118 26.85 -31.47 -0.07
N PHE A 119 27.27 -32.65 0.38
CA PHE A 119 28.67 -33.03 0.59
C PHE A 119 29.42 -32.17 1.63
N SER A 120 28.72 -31.55 2.59
CA SER A 120 29.34 -30.81 3.68
C SER A 120 28.56 -30.99 4.98
N PRO A 121 29.21 -31.41 6.08
CA PRO A 121 28.52 -31.57 7.35
C PRO A 121 28.14 -30.21 7.95
N GLY A 122 27.07 -30.21 8.75
CA GLY A 122 26.58 -29.04 9.45
C GLY A 122 25.59 -28.20 8.65
N GLU A 123 24.97 -27.25 9.34
CA GLU A 123 23.90 -26.41 8.82
C GLU A 123 24.20 -24.92 9.01
N LEU A 124 23.65 -24.09 8.15
CA LEU A 124 23.62 -22.65 8.36
C LEU A 124 22.21 -22.24 8.76
N GLU A 125 22.08 -21.60 9.92
CA GLU A 125 20.83 -21.07 10.43
C GLU A 125 20.79 -19.55 10.28
N LEU A 126 19.70 -19.05 9.70
CA LEU A 126 19.34 -17.64 9.64
C LEU A 126 18.02 -17.43 10.37
N GLU A 127 18.06 -16.64 11.43
CA GLU A 127 16.91 -16.11 12.14
C GLU A 127 16.78 -14.62 11.81
N ALA A 128 15.63 -14.22 11.28
CA ALA A 128 15.28 -12.83 11.02
C ALA A 128 14.03 -12.45 11.83
N THR A 129 14.02 -11.28 12.44
CA THR A 129 12.86 -10.73 13.17
C THR A 129 12.65 -9.25 12.88
N LEU A 130 11.39 -8.82 12.85
CA LEU A 130 11.01 -7.40 12.76
C LEU A 130 10.65 -6.87 14.14
N ASP A 131 10.88 -5.59 14.42
CA ASP A 131 10.44 -4.99 15.69
C ASP A 131 8.92 -4.86 15.79
N LYS A 132 8.23 -4.69 14.65
CA LYS A 132 6.76 -4.52 14.58
C LYS A 132 6.16 -5.27 13.39
N PRO A 133 4.88 -5.67 13.48
CA PRO A 133 4.13 -6.20 12.34
C PRO A 133 3.57 -5.11 11.41
N LEU A 134 3.45 -3.87 11.91
CA LEU A 134 2.87 -2.73 11.21
C LEU A 134 3.78 -1.52 11.35
N TYR A 135 4.00 -0.85 10.22
CA TYR A 135 4.75 0.38 10.13
C TYR A 135 3.91 1.44 9.41
N PHE A 136 4.10 2.69 9.82
CA PHE A 136 3.52 3.82 9.12
C PHE A 136 4.44 4.35 8.02
N HIS A 137 3.87 4.97 6.99
CA HIS A 137 4.66 5.64 5.96
C HIS A 137 5.64 6.64 6.57
N GLY A 138 6.92 6.56 6.19
CA GLY A 138 8.00 7.38 6.73
C GLY A 138 8.68 6.82 7.98
N GLU A 139 8.15 5.74 8.58
CA GLU A 139 8.78 5.05 9.70
C GLU A 139 9.90 4.12 9.22
N ASN A 140 10.99 4.03 10.01
CA ASN A 140 12.05 3.07 9.74
C ASN A 140 11.67 1.68 10.25
N ILE A 141 12.04 0.67 9.47
CA ILE A 141 11.86 -0.74 9.80
C ILE A 141 13.14 -1.27 10.41
N ALA A 142 13.09 -1.79 11.64
CA ALA A 142 14.24 -2.45 12.28
C ALA A 142 14.17 -3.97 12.05
N VAL A 143 15.18 -4.49 11.37
CA VAL A 143 15.32 -5.92 11.05
C VAL A 143 16.47 -6.49 11.87
N ASN A 144 16.19 -7.37 12.82
CA ASN A 144 17.25 -8.09 13.54
C ASN A 144 17.58 -9.38 12.79
N ILE A 145 18.86 -9.57 12.54
CA ILE A 145 19.43 -10.71 11.82
C ILE A 145 20.35 -11.44 12.78
N THR A 146 20.09 -12.72 12.99
CA THR A 146 20.93 -13.63 13.76
C THR A 146 21.32 -14.80 12.86
N VAL A 147 22.63 -15.02 12.70
CA VAL A 147 23.18 -16.11 11.90
C VAL A 147 23.97 -17.02 12.81
N ARG A 148 23.68 -18.32 12.78
CA ARG A 148 24.46 -19.36 13.47
C ARG A 148 25.07 -20.27 12.41
N ASN A 149 26.38 -20.23 12.27
CA ASN A 149 27.08 -20.97 11.24
C ASN A 149 27.68 -22.25 11.81
N TYR A 150 26.90 -23.33 11.82
CA TYR A 150 27.39 -24.67 12.16
C TYR A 150 27.92 -25.43 10.95
N SER A 151 27.98 -24.78 9.77
CA SER A 151 28.47 -25.35 8.52
C SER A 151 29.95 -25.07 8.31
N ASN A 152 30.53 -25.66 7.26
CA ASN A 152 31.87 -25.35 6.76
C ASN A 152 31.89 -24.27 5.67
N LYS A 153 30.79 -23.52 5.47
CA LYS A 153 30.68 -22.45 4.47
C LYS A 153 30.89 -21.09 5.12
N THR A 154 31.36 -20.14 4.31
CA THR A 154 31.58 -18.76 4.75
C THR A 154 30.51 -17.84 4.17
N VAL A 155 29.85 -17.05 5.01
CA VAL A 155 28.92 -16.00 4.55
C VAL A 155 29.74 -14.77 4.22
N LYS A 156 29.70 -14.32 2.96
CA LYS A 156 30.54 -13.19 2.49
C LYS A 156 29.92 -11.82 2.75
N ARG A 157 28.59 -11.73 2.69
CA ARG A 157 27.81 -10.51 2.89
C ARG A 157 26.34 -10.85 3.07
N TYR A 158 25.56 -9.88 3.53
CA TYR A 158 24.11 -9.99 3.62
C TYR A 158 23.42 -8.83 2.91
N ILE A 159 22.23 -9.09 2.39
CA ILE A 159 21.38 -8.11 1.72
C ILE A 159 20.02 -8.11 2.40
N VAL A 160 19.55 -6.95 2.81
CA VAL A 160 18.22 -6.74 3.40
C VAL A 160 17.43 -5.86 2.45
N THR A 161 16.31 -6.37 1.94
CA THR A 161 15.46 -5.64 0.99
C THR A 161 14.03 -5.57 1.49
N ALA A 162 13.44 -4.38 1.45
CA ALA A 162 12.00 -4.20 1.54
C ALA A 162 11.39 -4.33 0.14
N MET A 163 10.41 -5.23 -0.01
CA MET A 163 9.80 -5.56 -1.29
C MET A 163 8.30 -5.27 -1.24
N GLN A 164 7.81 -4.61 -2.28
CA GLN A 164 6.40 -4.42 -2.56
C GLN A 164 5.96 -5.49 -3.58
N ASN A 165 5.00 -6.32 -3.20
CA ASN A 165 4.36 -7.28 -4.09
C ASN A 165 3.00 -6.71 -4.50
N ILE A 166 2.73 -6.77 -5.80
CA ILE A 166 1.53 -6.19 -6.42
C ILE A 166 0.87 -7.28 -7.24
N ASP A 167 -0.30 -7.68 -6.81
CA ASP A 167 -1.16 -8.64 -7.49
C ASP A 167 -2.31 -7.88 -8.16
N ILE A 168 -2.34 -7.93 -9.49
CA ILE A 168 -3.41 -7.34 -10.30
C ILE A 168 -4.34 -8.46 -10.71
N SER A 169 -5.59 -8.36 -10.28
CA SER A 169 -6.66 -9.33 -10.53
C SER A 169 -7.84 -8.64 -11.22
N MET A 170 -7.58 -7.95 -12.33
CA MET A 170 -8.60 -7.24 -13.11
C MET A 170 -8.93 -7.98 -14.41
N PHE A 171 -8.94 -7.29 -15.55
CA PHE A 171 -9.13 -7.87 -16.88
C PHE A 171 -7.97 -8.79 -17.32
N THR A 172 -6.80 -8.63 -16.70
CA THR A 172 -5.67 -9.54 -16.85
C THR A 172 -5.04 -9.77 -15.48
N GLN A 173 -4.48 -10.96 -15.29
CA GLN A 173 -3.74 -11.30 -14.08
C GLN A 173 -2.28 -10.92 -14.25
N GLY A 174 -1.69 -10.27 -13.23
CA GLY A 174 -0.28 -9.92 -13.23
C GLY A 174 0.26 -9.85 -11.81
N HIS A 175 1.45 -10.39 -11.59
CA HIS A 175 2.17 -10.30 -10.33
C HIS A 175 3.47 -9.54 -10.55
N TYR A 176 3.67 -8.43 -9.84
CA TYR A 176 4.88 -7.62 -9.88
C TYR A 176 5.53 -7.57 -8.50
N ARG A 177 6.86 -7.62 -8.46
CA ARG A 177 7.63 -7.52 -7.23
C ARG A 177 8.73 -6.48 -7.39
N THR A 178 8.68 -5.44 -6.55
CA THR A 178 9.57 -4.28 -6.68
C THR A 178 10.28 -3.99 -5.37
N VAL A 179 11.57 -3.67 -5.45
CA VAL A 179 12.38 -3.29 -4.29
C VAL A 179 12.17 -1.82 -3.99
N VAL A 180 11.73 -1.52 -2.77
CA VAL A 180 11.40 -0.16 -2.28
C VAL A 180 12.38 0.38 -1.24
N ALA A 181 13.26 -0.47 -0.71
CA ALA A 181 14.47 -0.10 0.02
C ALA A 181 15.45 -1.29 0.01
N CYS A 182 16.75 -1.01 0.03
CA CYS A 182 17.79 -2.05 -0.01
C CYS A 182 19.02 -1.63 0.79
N VAL A 183 19.50 -2.53 1.64
CA VAL A 183 20.81 -2.43 2.30
C VAL A 183 21.62 -3.65 1.89
N ASP A 184 22.74 -3.42 1.22
CA ASP A 184 23.74 -4.43 0.89
C ASP A 184 25.00 -4.16 1.72
N SER A 185 25.35 -5.06 2.63
CA SER A 185 26.41 -4.82 3.61
C SER A 185 27.30 -6.04 3.82
N GLN A 186 28.59 -5.76 4.05
CA GLN A 186 29.60 -6.74 4.43
C GLN A 186 30.01 -6.61 5.91
N GLU A 187 29.31 -5.79 6.68
CA GLU A 187 29.68 -5.52 8.06
C GLU A 187 29.53 -6.77 8.95
N GLY A 188 30.57 -7.14 9.69
CA GLY A 188 30.59 -8.41 10.45
C GLY A 188 30.66 -9.66 9.57
N CYS A 189 30.90 -9.50 8.27
CA CYS A 189 31.30 -10.58 7.37
C CYS A 189 32.82 -10.50 7.08
N PRO A 190 33.49 -11.62 6.73
CA PRO A 190 32.91 -12.94 6.56
C PRO A 190 32.45 -13.60 7.87
N ILE A 191 31.31 -14.28 7.84
CA ILE A 191 30.87 -15.13 8.97
C ILE A 191 31.49 -16.51 8.73
N GLU A 192 32.55 -16.79 9.47
CA GLU A 192 33.34 -18.01 9.32
C GLU A 192 32.65 -19.25 9.91
N PRO A 193 33.03 -20.47 9.46
CA PRO A 193 32.58 -21.72 10.05
C PRO A 193 32.70 -21.74 11.59
N GLY A 194 31.65 -22.17 12.28
CA GLY A 194 31.59 -22.25 13.74
C GLY A 194 31.31 -20.91 14.46
N SER A 195 31.19 -19.80 13.73
CA SER A 195 30.92 -18.48 14.31
C SER A 195 29.42 -18.14 14.30
N SER A 196 29.06 -17.08 15.03
CA SER A 196 27.73 -16.50 15.01
C SER A 196 27.80 -14.99 14.80
N PHE A 197 26.75 -14.43 14.21
CA PHE A 197 26.63 -13.01 13.91
C PHE A 197 25.23 -12.53 14.32
N GLN A 198 25.16 -11.35 14.92
CA GLN A 198 23.89 -10.71 15.24
C GLN A 198 23.97 -9.22 14.94
N LYS A 199 23.01 -8.69 14.20
CA LYS A 199 22.94 -7.26 13.88
C LYS A 199 21.51 -6.79 13.60
N THR A 200 21.22 -5.56 13.98
CA THR A 200 20.01 -4.83 13.60
C THR A 200 20.29 -3.92 12.41
N VAL A 201 19.46 -4.01 11.38
CA VAL A 201 19.53 -3.19 10.16
C VAL A 201 18.28 -2.33 10.05
N MET A 202 18.46 -1.05 9.76
CA MET A 202 17.36 -0.11 9.57
C MET A 202 17.08 0.07 8.07
N LEU A 203 15.81 -0.05 7.67
CA LEU A 203 15.34 0.22 6.31
C LEU A 203 14.33 1.35 6.31
N ALA A 204 14.37 2.21 5.30
CA ALA A 204 13.41 3.30 5.09
C ALA A 204 12.74 3.15 3.72
N PRO A 205 11.59 2.43 3.62
CA PRO A 205 10.86 2.29 2.36
C PRO A 205 10.45 3.65 1.80
N SER A 206 10.84 3.95 0.56
CA SER A 206 10.55 5.25 -0.06
C SER A 206 10.25 5.14 -1.55
N THR A 207 9.57 6.15 -2.09
CA THR A 207 9.30 6.25 -3.52
C THR A 207 10.53 6.68 -4.32
N SER A 208 11.47 7.42 -3.71
CA SER A 208 12.63 8.04 -4.38
C SER A 208 13.63 7.04 -4.97
N GLU A 209 13.84 5.89 -4.34
CA GLU A 209 14.77 4.85 -4.86
C GLU A 209 14.14 3.98 -5.97
N SER A 210 12.86 4.22 -6.26
CA SER A 210 12.03 3.38 -7.13
C SER A 210 11.26 4.15 -8.21
N THR A 211 11.37 5.49 -8.22
CA THR A 211 10.61 6.37 -9.14
C THR A 211 10.88 6.12 -10.62
N ASP A 212 12.04 5.58 -10.98
CA ASP A 212 12.41 5.21 -12.35
C ASP A 212 12.08 3.74 -12.71
N LYS A 213 11.55 2.97 -11.75
CA LYS A 213 11.22 1.55 -11.94
C LYS A 213 9.74 1.42 -12.26
N ARG A 214 9.44 0.83 -13.42
CA ARG A 214 8.08 0.36 -13.73
C ARG A 214 7.64 -0.66 -12.67
N GLY A 215 6.36 -0.62 -12.28
CA GLY A 215 5.78 -1.62 -11.37
C GLY A 215 5.87 -1.29 -9.89
N VAL A 216 5.91 -0.01 -9.50
CA VAL A 216 5.68 0.43 -8.12
C VAL A 216 4.22 0.87 -7.98
N ALA A 217 3.52 0.34 -6.98
CA ALA A 217 2.20 0.82 -6.64
C ALA A 217 2.30 2.00 -5.67
N VAL A 218 1.58 3.08 -5.98
CA VAL A 218 1.62 4.32 -5.22
C VAL A 218 0.22 4.79 -4.87
N ASP A 219 0.07 5.37 -3.68
CA ASP A 219 -1.09 6.18 -3.34
C ASP A 219 -0.78 7.62 -3.79
N GLY A 220 -1.55 8.16 -4.73
CA GLY A 220 -1.33 9.49 -5.29
C GLY A 220 -2.62 10.21 -5.67
N ASP A 221 -2.56 11.53 -5.71
CA ASP A 221 -3.60 12.38 -6.28
C ASP A 221 -3.39 12.59 -7.78
N GLU A 222 -4.43 13.03 -8.50
CA GLU A 222 -4.39 13.41 -9.92
C GLU A 222 -3.30 14.48 -10.18
N THR A 223 -2.92 15.26 -9.17
CA THR A 223 -1.91 16.33 -9.23
C THR A 223 -0.46 15.86 -9.04
N LYS A 224 -0.20 14.60 -8.66
CA LYS A 224 1.14 14.03 -8.42
C LYS A 224 2.00 14.71 -7.34
N GLU A 225 1.48 15.67 -6.58
CA GLU A 225 2.27 16.42 -5.59
C GLU A 225 2.60 15.62 -4.32
N ASN A 226 1.79 14.62 -3.99
CA ASN A 226 1.94 13.79 -2.78
C ASN A 226 1.89 12.30 -3.14
N ILE A 227 2.93 11.81 -3.83
CA ILE A 227 3.06 10.39 -4.18
C ILE A 227 3.77 9.66 -3.04
N ARG A 228 3.07 8.72 -2.41
CA ARG A 228 3.63 7.80 -1.41
C ARG A 228 3.51 6.36 -1.89
N LEU A 229 4.27 5.45 -1.27
CA LEU A 229 4.05 4.02 -1.48
C LEU A 229 2.60 3.67 -1.14
N ALA A 230 2.00 2.79 -1.91
CA ALA A 230 0.62 2.41 -1.66
C ALA A 230 0.48 1.63 -0.34
N SER A 231 -0.62 1.85 0.37
CA SER A 231 -0.86 1.15 1.63
C SER A 231 -1.16 -0.34 1.39
N SER A 232 -0.87 -1.20 2.37
CA SER A 232 -1.13 -2.63 2.30
C SER A 232 -2.63 -2.91 2.19
N THR A 233 -3.04 -3.80 1.30
CA THR A 233 -4.44 -4.19 1.14
C THR A 233 -4.82 -5.19 2.22
N LEU A 234 -5.72 -4.83 3.13
CA LEU A 234 -6.25 -5.76 4.12
C LEU A 234 -7.53 -6.40 3.60
N VAL A 235 -7.61 -7.72 3.64
CA VAL A 235 -8.79 -8.48 3.21
C VAL A 235 -9.46 -9.07 4.45
N GLY A 236 -10.75 -8.83 4.61
CA GLY A 236 -11.49 -9.20 5.82
C GLY A 236 -11.72 -10.71 6.02
N SER A 237 -11.53 -11.53 4.98
CA SER A 237 -11.54 -13.00 5.08
C SER A 237 -10.78 -13.64 3.91
N GLU A 238 -10.17 -14.80 4.12
CA GLU A 238 -9.40 -15.54 3.09
C GLU A 238 -10.26 -15.95 1.89
N GLU A 239 -11.54 -16.25 2.10
CA GLU A 239 -12.49 -16.57 1.02
C GLU A 239 -12.72 -15.38 0.08
N LYS A 240 -12.68 -14.15 0.59
CA LYS A 240 -12.85 -12.94 -0.23
C LYS A 240 -11.60 -12.61 -1.05
N VAL A 241 -10.42 -13.16 -0.73
CA VAL A 241 -9.16 -12.89 -1.44
C VAL A 241 -9.24 -13.37 -2.89
N LYS A 242 -9.88 -14.51 -3.14
CA LYS A 242 -9.99 -15.10 -4.48
C LYS A 242 -10.93 -14.33 -5.42
N ASP A 243 -11.84 -13.54 -4.86
CA ASP A 243 -12.86 -12.78 -5.59
C ASP A 243 -12.54 -11.29 -5.69
N ILE A 244 -11.34 -10.85 -5.27
CA ILE A 244 -10.96 -9.45 -5.38
C ILE A 244 -10.73 -9.11 -6.85
N PHE A 245 -11.56 -8.23 -7.40
CA PHE A 245 -11.30 -7.59 -8.68
C PHE A 245 -10.59 -6.25 -8.45
N GLY A 246 -9.26 -6.21 -8.54
CA GLY A 246 -8.52 -5.00 -8.19
C GLY A 246 -7.00 -5.12 -8.20
N ILE A 247 -6.34 -4.27 -7.42
CA ILE A 247 -4.90 -4.30 -7.16
C ILE A 247 -4.73 -4.62 -5.67
N GLN A 248 -4.08 -5.74 -5.37
CA GLN A 248 -3.71 -6.15 -4.03
C GLN A 248 -2.23 -5.88 -3.80
N ILE A 249 -1.93 -5.27 -2.66
CA ILE A 249 -0.59 -4.79 -2.33
C ILE A 249 -0.18 -5.40 -1.00
N SER A 250 0.96 -6.08 -0.99
CA SER A 250 1.57 -6.65 0.20
C SER A 250 3.05 -6.32 0.27
N TYR A 251 3.60 -6.34 1.47
CA TYR A 251 5.00 -6.03 1.71
C TYR A 251 5.71 -7.17 2.44
N ALA A 252 6.98 -7.35 2.09
CA ALA A 252 7.84 -8.32 2.75
C ALA A 252 9.27 -7.78 2.89
N ILE A 253 9.88 -8.06 4.04
CA ILE A 253 11.33 -7.95 4.21
C ILE A 253 11.96 -9.26 3.76
N ARG A 254 12.96 -9.18 2.89
CA ARG A 254 13.76 -10.31 2.43
C ARG A 254 15.19 -10.13 2.89
N VAL A 255 15.69 -11.09 3.68
CA VAL A 255 17.07 -11.17 4.13
C VAL A 255 17.77 -12.26 3.33
N LYS A 256 18.87 -11.90 2.65
CA LYS A 256 19.71 -12.84 1.89
C LYS A 256 21.10 -12.91 2.46
N LEU A 257 21.59 -14.12 2.71
CA LEU A 257 23.00 -14.40 2.99
C LEU A 257 23.69 -14.91 1.72
N MET A 258 24.80 -14.29 1.34
CA MET A 258 25.56 -14.66 0.15
C MET A 258 26.72 -15.57 0.53
N LEU A 259 26.72 -16.82 0.07
CA LEU A 259 27.68 -17.87 0.47
C LEU A 259 28.80 -18.10 -0.56
N GLY A 260 28.85 -17.27 -1.61
CA GLY A 260 29.78 -17.42 -2.74
C GLY A 260 29.25 -18.33 -3.84
N ALA A 261 30.05 -18.50 -4.91
CA ALA A 261 29.61 -19.08 -6.18
C ALA A 261 29.10 -20.54 -6.10
N MET A 262 29.65 -21.36 -5.20
CA MET A 262 29.32 -22.78 -5.12
C MET A 262 28.25 -23.14 -4.09
N ALA A 263 28.01 -22.28 -3.08
CA ALA A 263 27.09 -22.56 -1.97
C ALA A 263 25.73 -21.84 -2.10
N GLY A 264 25.60 -20.96 -3.10
CA GLY A 264 24.38 -20.23 -3.42
C GLY A 264 24.04 -19.16 -2.38
N GLU A 265 22.75 -18.97 -2.15
CA GLU A 265 22.21 -18.05 -1.14
C GLU A 265 21.34 -18.79 -0.11
N LEU A 266 21.18 -18.18 1.06
CA LEU A 266 20.16 -18.52 2.04
C LEU A 266 19.23 -17.31 2.19
N VAL A 267 17.92 -17.53 2.12
CA VAL A 267 16.92 -16.45 2.06
C VAL A 267 15.85 -16.68 3.11
N ALA A 268 15.55 -15.65 3.88
CA ALA A 268 14.37 -15.57 4.74
C ALA A 268 13.48 -14.41 4.30
N GLU A 269 12.16 -14.61 4.34
CA GLU A 269 11.17 -13.58 4.01
C GLU A 269 10.15 -13.45 5.15
N MET A 270 9.82 -12.21 5.53
CA MET A 270 8.86 -11.91 6.58
C MET A 270 7.86 -10.86 6.10
N PRO A 271 6.55 -11.08 6.25
CA PRO A 271 5.55 -10.10 5.87
C PRO A 271 5.46 -8.97 6.90
N PHE A 272 5.09 -7.79 6.44
CA PHE A 272 4.70 -6.67 7.30
C PHE A 272 3.61 -5.82 6.64
N LEU A 273 2.93 -5.01 7.43
CA LEU A 273 1.95 -4.04 6.94
C LEU A 273 2.57 -2.64 6.89
N LEU A 274 2.46 -1.99 5.74
CA LEU A 274 2.75 -0.58 5.55
C LEU A 274 1.43 0.17 5.36
N MET A 275 1.11 1.11 6.26
CA MET A 275 -0.17 1.80 6.26
C MET A 275 0.00 3.32 6.40
N ALA A 276 -1.00 4.08 5.95
CA ALA A 276 -1.09 5.49 6.31
C ALA A 276 -1.42 5.66 7.80
N PRO A 277 -0.84 6.68 8.47
CA PRO A 277 -1.22 7.01 9.84
C PRO A 277 -2.70 7.39 9.88
N ARG A 278 -3.37 7.10 11.00
CA ARG A 278 -4.74 7.58 11.22
C ARG A 278 -4.71 9.10 11.37
N GLY A 279 -5.69 9.80 10.81
CA GLY A 279 -5.75 11.28 10.83
C GLY A 279 -5.58 11.89 12.22
N ASP A 280 -6.04 11.21 13.28
CA ASP A 280 -5.86 11.66 14.67
C ASP A 280 -4.39 11.69 15.14
N GLN A 281 -3.51 10.91 14.51
CA GLN A 281 -2.07 10.91 14.79
C GLN A 281 -1.29 11.97 13.98
N GLN A 282 -1.84 12.49 12.88
CA GLN A 282 -1.24 13.62 12.15
C GLN A 282 -1.38 14.95 12.92
N ILE A 283 -2.37 15.05 13.81
CA ILE A 283 -2.61 16.24 14.66
C ILE A 283 -1.48 16.45 15.69
N GLY A 284 -0.64 15.44 15.93
CA GLY A 284 0.50 15.53 16.84
C GLY A 284 1.71 16.30 16.31
N GLU A 285 1.85 16.43 14.98
CA GLU A 285 3.05 17.02 14.34
C GLU A 285 2.81 18.35 13.62
N GLU A 286 1.56 18.82 13.50
CA GLU A 286 1.34 20.24 13.19
C GLU A 286 1.82 21.07 14.38
N LYS A 287 3.07 21.56 14.25
CA LYS A 287 3.67 22.57 15.12
C LYS A 287 2.59 23.60 15.48
N LYS A 288 2.17 23.58 16.75
CA LYS A 288 1.46 24.68 17.39
C LYS A 288 2.36 25.91 17.30
N ILE A 289 2.28 26.63 16.19
CA ILE A 289 2.71 28.03 16.13
C ILE A 289 1.64 28.77 16.93
N LYS A 290 1.91 28.93 18.22
CA LYS A 290 1.21 29.92 19.03
C LYS A 290 1.56 31.29 18.43
N ILE A 291 0.54 32.00 17.96
CA ILE A 291 0.54 33.46 17.96
C ILE A 291 0.08 33.89 19.35
#